data_AF-A0ABD5SL36-F1
#
_entry.id   AF-A0ABD5SL36-F1
#
_cell.length_a   1.000
_cell.length_b   1.000
_cell.length_c   1.000
_cell.angle_alpha   90.00
_cell.angle_beta   90.00
_cell.angle_gamma   90.00
#
_symmetry.space_group_name_H-M   'P 1'
#
loop_
_entity.id
_entity.type
_entity.pdbx_description
1 polymer ?
#
loop_
_entity_poly.entity_id
_entity_poly.type
_entity_poly.pdbx_seq_one_letter_code
_entity_poly.pdbx_strand_id
1 'polypeptide(L)' 'DTAHSTARQAAEIANRAGADRLALMHLSSRYAGHTADHEEQAREVFAGDPADAFVPDDGQKLEIPYPDGE' A
#
# COMPACT_ATOMS: atom_id res chain seq x y z
N ASP A 1 22.48 0.87 -0.88
CA ASP A 1 21.05 0.53 -0.73
C ASP A 1 20.64 -0.63 -1.62
N THR A 2 19.61 -1.38 -1.22
CA THR A 2 19.13 -2.59 -1.91
C THR A 2 18.23 -2.30 -3.13
N ALA A 3 18.13 -1.04 -3.56
CA ALA A 3 17.20 -0.59 -4.61
C ALA A 3 15.73 -0.99 -4.35
N HIS A 4 15.32 -0.96 -3.08
CA HIS A 4 13.93 -1.17 -2.65
C HIS A 4 13.43 0.04 -1.86
N SER A 5 12.11 0.23 -1.87
CA SER A 5 11.44 1.23 -1.05
C SER A 5 10.97 0.62 0.27
N THR A 6 11.01 1.40 1.34
CA THR A 6 10.28 1.12 2.57
C THR A 6 8.78 1.38 2.39
N ALA A 7 7.94 0.91 3.32
CA ALA A 7 6.49 1.15 3.30
C ALA A 7 6.15 2.65 3.36
N ARG A 8 6.83 3.43 4.21
CA ARG A 8 6.69 4.90 4.27
C ARG A 8 7.01 5.56 2.95
N GLN A 9 8.12 5.17 2.32
CA GLN A 9 8.51 5.72 1.02
C GLN A 9 7.50 5.37 -0.09
N ALA A 10 6.90 4.17 -0.05
CA ALA A 10 5.83 3.81 -0.97
C ALA A 10 4.59 4.72 -0.78
N ALA A 11 4.20 5.00 0.45
CA ALA A 11 3.13 5.95 0.76
C ALA A 11 3.46 7.38 0.30
N GLU A 12 4.68 7.87 0.51
CA GLU A 12 5.13 9.18 0.00
C GLU A 12 5.07 9.26 -1.54
N ILE A 13 5.40 8.17 -2.23
CA ILE A 13 5.27 8.10 -3.69
C ILE A 13 3.79 8.14 -4.11
N ALA A 14 2.94 7.36 -3.45
CA ALA A 14 1.50 7.32 -3.73
C ALA A 14 0.85 8.70 -3.53
N ASN A 15 1.21 9.40 -2.44
CA ASN A 15 0.76 10.76 -2.17
C ASN A 15 1.17 11.74 -3.27
N ARG A 16 2.42 11.69 -3.72
CA ARG A 16 2.90 12.55 -4.82
C ARG A 16 2.23 12.25 -6.15
N ALA A 17 1.82 11.00 -6.35
CA ALA A 17 1.09 10.57 -7.54
C ALA A 17 -0.41 10.92 -7.48
N GLY A 18 -0.93 11.32 -6.32
CA GLY A 18 -2.37 11.53 -6.13
C GLY A 18 -3.17 10.23 -6.25
N ALA A 19 -2.62 9.11 -5.77
CA ALA A 19 -3.30 7.82 -5.83
C ALA A 19 -4.41 7.72 -4.78
N ASP A 20 -5.55 7.16 -5.17
CA ASP A 20 -6.68 6.93 -4.25
C ASP A 20 -6.43 5.75 -3.30
N ARG A 21 -5.72 4.71 -3.75
CA ARG A 21 -5.38 3.52 -2.94
C ARG A 21 -3.95 3.06 -3.17
N LEU A 22 -3.35 2.41 -2.18
CA LEU A 22 -1.98 1.89 -2.18
C LEU A 22 -1.93 0.43 -1.76
N ALA A 23 -1.55 -0.45 -2.70
CA ALA A 23 -1.22 -1.84 -2.41
C ALA A 23 0.31 -2.03 -2.28
N LEU A 24 0.78 -2.44 -1.11
CA LEU A 24 2.19 -2.75 -0.86
C LEU A 24 2.55 -4.14 -1.39
N MET A 25 3.32 -4.19 -2.47
CA MET A 25 3.73 -5.43 -3.14
C MET A 25 5.23 -5.73 -2.90
N HIS A 26 5.64 -6.96 -3.26
CA HIS A 26 7.05 -7.39 -3.26
C HIS A 26 7.70 -7.29 -1.86
N LEU A 27 6.97 -7.69 -0.81
CA LEU A 27 7.53 -7.79 0.52
C LEU A 27 8.58 -8.90 0.59
N SER A 28 9.63 -8.64 1.37
CA SER A 28 10.65 -9.66 1.62
C SER A 28 10.05 -10.83 2.39
N SER A 29 10.37 -12.06 1.99
CA SER A 29 9.94 -13.29 2.66
C SER A 29 10.28 -13.34 4.16
N ARG A 30 11.24 -12.51 4.64
CA ARG A 30 11.55 -12.36 6.06
C ARG A 30 10.35 -11.88 6.90
N TYR A 31 9.37 -11.25 6.27
CA TYR A 31 8.15 -10.73 6.91
C TYR A 31 6.90 -11.54 6.53
N ALA A 32 7.05 -12.73 5.92
CA ALA A 32 5.92 -13.57 5.56
C ALA A 32 5.08 -13.89 6.81
N GLY A 33 3.78 -13.59 6.75
CA GLY A 33 2.85 -13.77 7.88
C GLY A 33 2.88 -12.66 8.95
N HIS A 34 3.77 -11.66 8.82
CA HIS A 34 3.93 -10.56 9.78
C HIS A 34 4.07 -9.22 9.05
N THR A 35 3.04 -8.85 8.28
CA THR A 35 3.04 -7.66 7.43
C THR A 35 2.38 -6.44 8.07
N ALA A 36 1.77 -6.60 9.25
CA ALA A 36 1.05 -5.55 9.98
C ALA A 36 1.89 -4.28 10.17
N ASP A 37 3.16 -4.43 10.57
CA ASP A 37 4.06 -3.27 10.74
C ASP A 37 4.25 -2.49 9.44
N HIS A 38 4.25 -3.15 8.28
CA HIS A 38 4.41 -2.47 6.99
C HIS A 38 3.14 -1.72 6.60
N GLU A 39 1.98 -2.30 6.86
CA GLU A 39 0.70 -1.60 6.69
C GLU A 39 0.64 -0.37 7.59
N GLU A 40 0.89 -0.52 8.90
CA GLU A 40 0.86 0.60 9.85
C GLU A 40 1.80 1.73 9.41
N GLN A 41 3.02 1.39 9.02
CA GLN A 41 3.99 2.36 8.52
C GLN A 41 3.51 3.12 7.27
N ALA A 42 2.86 2.44 6.32
CA ALA A 42 2.31 3.12 5.15
C ALA A 42 1.10 3.99 5.52
N ARG A 43 0.22 3.48 6.38
CA ARG A 43 -0.99 4.16 6.87
C ARG A 43 -0.69 5.45 7.64
N GLU A 44 0.41 5.50 8.39
CA GLU A 44 0.88 6.71 9.08
C GLU A 44 1.18 7.88 8.12
N VAL A 45 1.56 7.58 6.88
CA VAL A 45 2.09 8.56 5.93
C VAL A 45 1.14 8.79 4.75
N PHE A 46 0.31 7.81 4.40
CA PHE A 46 -0.63 7.91 3.30
C PHE A 46 -1.65 9.03 3.54
N ALA A 47 -1.84 9.90 2.55
CA ALA A 47 -2.65 11.10 2.69
C ALA A 47 -4.15 10.85 2.46
N GLY A 48 -4.50 9.73 1.81
CA GLY A 48 -5.88 9.26 1.65
C GLY A 48 -6.44 8.61 2.92
N ASP A 49 -7.52 7.83 2.79
CA ASP A 49 -7.99 7.00 3.89
C ASP A 49 -6.90 5.98 4.27
N PRO A 50 -6.46 5.89 5.55
CA PRO A 50 -5.51 4.87 5.97
C PRO A 50 -5.96 3.44 5.62
N ALA A 51 -7.27 3.15 5.57
CA ALA A 51 -7.76 1.84 5.15
C ALA A 51 -7.41 1.50 3.69
N ASP A 52 -7.18 2.51 2.84
CA ASP A 52 -6.81 2.34 1.43
C ASP A 52 -5.32 2.06 1.21
N ALA A 53 -4.50 2.10 2.26
CA ALA A 53 -3.14 1.57 2.26
C ALA A 53 -3.09 0.19 2.92
N PHE A 54 -2.75 -0.84 2.14
CA PHE A 54 -2.84 -2.24 2.59
C PHE A 54 -1.79 -3.14 1.92
N VAL A 55 -1.54 -4.29 2.55
CA VAL A 55 -0.80 -5.41 1.97
C VAL A 55 -1.82 -6.40 1.44
N PRO A 56 -1.83 -6.70 0.14
CA PRO A 56 -2.81 -7.60 -0.42
C PRO A 56 -2.52 -9.07 -0.08
N ASP A 57 -3.58 -9.85 0.02
CA ASP A 57 -3.49 -11.32 0.07
C ASP A 57 -3.26 -11.91 -1.33
N ASP A 58 -2.60 -13.07 -1.38
CA ASP A 58 -2.42 -13.82 -2.62
C ASP A 58 -3.79 -14.17 -3.24
N GLY A 59 -4.02 -13.68 -4.45
CA GLY A 59 -5.29 -13.87 -5.17
C GLY A 59 -6.40 -12.89 -4.79
N GLN A 60 -6.11 -11.88 -3.94
CA GLN A 60 -7.06 -10.80 -3.66
C GLN A 60 -7.46 -10.07 -4.95
N LYS A 61 -8.76 -9.83 -5.08
CA LYS A 61 -9.33 -9.04 -6.17
C LYS A 61 -9.73 -7.67 -5.62
N LEU A 62 -9.42 -6.63 -6.39
CA LEU A 62 -9.82 -5.26 -6.10
C LEU A 62 -10.67 -4.76 -7.26
N GLU A 63 -11.91 -4.37 -6.96
CA GLU A 63 -12.77 -3.71 -7.93
C GLU A 63 -12.47 -2.21 -7.94
N ILE A 64 -12.26 -1.68 -9.14
CA ILE A 64 -12.02 -0.25 -9.36
C ILE A 64 -13.27 0.30 -10.03
N PRO A 65 -14.09 1.09 -9.31
CA PRO A 65 -15.27 1.70 -9.90
C PRO A 65 -14.85 2.77 -10.92
N TYR A 66 -15.75 3.06 -11.85
CA TYR A 66 -15.56 4.24 -12.70
C TYR A 66 -15.69 5.51 -11.85
N PRO A 67 -14.97 6.60 -12.18
CA PRO A 67 -14.99 7.83 -11.39
C PRO A 67 -16.40 8.43 -11.15
N ASP A 68 -17.35 8.12 -12.05
CA ASP A 68 -18.71 8.63 -12.03
C ASP A 68 -19.78 7.54 -11.74
N GLY A 69 -19.36 6.33 -11.33
CA GLY A 69 -20.26 5.20 -11.08
C GLY A 69 -20.17 4.73 -9.63
N GLU A 70 -21.33 4.51 -9.00
CA GLU A 70 -21.46 3.77 -7.73
C GLU A 70 -20.71 2.44 -7.76
#